data_AF-A0A8H4JXD5-F1
#
_entry.id   AF-A0A8H4JXD5-F1
#
_cell.length_a   1.000
_cell.length_b   1.000
_cell.length_c   1.000
_cell.angle_alpha   90.00
_cell.angle_beta   90.00
_cell.angle_gamma   90.00
#
_symmetry.space_group_name_H-M   'P 1'
#
loop_
_entity.id
_entity.type
_entity.pdbx_description
1 polymer ?
#
loop_
_entity_poly.entity_id
_entity_poly.type
_entity_poly.pdbx_seq_one_letter_code
_entity_poly.pdbx_strand_id
1 'polypeptide(L)'
;MLEQLWSDPIWKDQPPTGLFPVEDDEEGRVEEEDSEDEDESDYEDSGDTKDGEEKIYAWPEQESGCSYEESTTGDQSSTLLTHQDTRADDPCTDVVLELCYSMAIEDFEDGTASSSLLVYFSAVRGLSRPTGDEYLRPHQFTPVLSRLIYCTRLIFLETTLPRFPHLYAAIPARPSYGHLGRLMPVRTEKMCDGTMSPLGEFLSLLSYGRALSRSEGPVYHFHWSEDDQVLSWDGCSHLSMTSFRGLAREALRQATTQCQRLMFDWEPADPDLSSFRDRLSTAKSGYSFVTDPANGLDDAYLDLFMRACTSSIDGMLKSRGQGQSLWDTKAAQAYLDAHDASLKTIMVLCYLDSGQAARISELLTIEYCNTASRLRGIGIYGMSLFSITWHQKARLTTNNEFQVARFFSPPVARLLFRYLVYIRPVAYTILRKCFHHESTNTLLFAPLSRYSRDSSWLTKTFSEELKQISRIVPGIPCEIGVQLYWQLSIAITEKYVREAASGFNRFDDTSCFPGENRPRHQIRAFPP
;
A
#
# COMPACT_ATOMS: atom_id res chain seq x y z
N MET A 1 23.87 -19.11 -27.23
CA MET A 1 23.71 -18.03 -26.23
C MET A 1 23.51 -18.60 -24.83
N LEU A 2 22.43 -19.35 -24.55
CA LEU A 2 22.23 -20.02 -23.25
C LEU A 2 23.42 -20.91 -22.84
N GLU A 3 23.92 -21.77 -23.73
CA GLU A 3 25.11 -22.61 -23.45
C GLU A 3 26.39 -21.80 -23.16
N GLN A 4 26.53 -20.62 -23.78
CA GLN A 4 27.68 -19.73 -23.56
C GLN A 4 27.60 -19.07 -22.19
N LEU A 5 26.39 -18.73 -21.75
CA LEU A 5 26.12 -18.15 -20.43
C LEU A 5 26.41 -19.13 -19.30
N TRP A 6 25.95 -20.39 -19.42
CA TRP A 6 26.22 -21.44 -18.44
C TRP A 6 27.69 -21.89 -18.42
N SER A 7 28.42 -21.62 -19.50
CA SER A 7 29.85 -21.94 -19.62
C SER A 7 30.77 -20.76 -19.28
N ASP A 8 30.20 -19.62 -18.87
CA ASP A 8 30.96 -18.41 -18.58
C ASP A 8 31.95 -18.67 -17.42
N PRO A 9 33.24 -18.27 -17.57
CA PRO A 9 34.26 -18.50 -16.55
C PRO A 9 33.93 -17.89 -15.18
N ILE A 10 33.05 -16.89 -15.15
CA ILE A 10 32.62 -16.22 -13.93
C ILE A 10 32.03 -17.15 -12.86
N TRP A 11 31.41 -18.26 -13.30
CA TRP A 11 30.80 -19.24 -12.41
C TRP A 11 31.85 -20.15 -11.74
N LYS A 12 33.10 -20.13 -12.19
CA LYS A 12 34.18 -21.02 -11.69
C LYS A 12 34.91 -20.47 -10.48
N ASP A 13 34.94 -19.16 -10.32
CA ASP A 13 35.68 -18.47 -9.24
C ASP A 13 34.78 -18.12 -8.04
N GLN A 14 33.51 -18.52 -8.05
CA GLN A 14 32.70 -18.43 -6.86
C GLN A 14 33.13 -19.51 -5.86
N PRO A 15 33.32 -19.18 -4.57
CA PRO A 15 33.41 -20.21 -3.56
C PRO A 15 32.18 -21.12 -3.72
N PRO A 16 32.27 -22.44 -3.48
CA PRO A 16 31.07 -23.24 -3.37
C PRO A 16 30.20 -22.48 -2.40
N THR A 17 29.02 -22.08 -2.83
CA THR A 17 28.03 -21.48 -1.96
C THR A 17 27.88 -22.55 -0.87
N GLY A 18 28.55 -22.34 0.27
CA GLY A 18 28.03 -22.86 1.51
C GLY A 18 26.59 -22.46 1.43
N LEU A 19 25.70 -23.45 1.53
CA LEU A 19 24.31 -23.23 1.89
C LEU A 19 24.30 -21.89 2.59
N PHE A 20 23.64 -20.90 2.01
CA PHE A 20 23.26 -19.74 2.79
C PHE A 20 22.90 -20.32 4.16
N PRO A 21 23.34 -19.75 5.28
CA PRO A 21 22.59 -19.97 6.49
C PRO A 21 21.15 -19.61 6.06
N VAL A 22 20.37 -20.64 5.72
CA VAL A 22 19.15 -20.93 6.41
C VAL A 22 19.59 -20.77 7.86
N GLU A 23 19.59 -19.52 8.32
CA GLU A 23 19.13 -19.27 9.67
C GLU A 23 17.91 -20.18 9.75
N ASP A 24 18.01 -21.19 10.61
CA ASP A 24 16.91 -22.07 10.98
C ASP A 24 15.79 -21.17 11.54
N ASP A 25 15.12 -20.42 10.65
CA ASP A 25 13.72 -20.07 10.73
C ASP A 25 12.96 -21.31 10.19
N GLU A 26 13.24 -22.48 10.78
CA GLU A 26 12.42 -23.69 10.70
C GLU A 26 11.09 -23.52 11.48
N GLU A 27 10.57 -22.30 11.58
CA GLU A 27 9.16 -21.99 11.87
C GLU A 27 8.68 -20.80 11.02
N GLY A 28 8.80 -20.90 9.69
CA GLY A 28 8.29 -19.85 8.81
C GLY A 28 8.13 -20.20 7.33
N ARG A 29 8.47 -21.42 6.91
CA ARG A 29 8.28 -21.88 5.53
C ARG A 29 6.82 -22.27 5.31
N VAL A 30 5.94 -21.27 5.33
CA VAL A 30 4.69 -21.35 4.57
C VAL A 30 5.16 -21.37 3.12
N GLU A 31 4.89 -22.48 2.43
CA GLU A 31 5.02 -22.55 0.99
C GLU A 31 4.47 -21.24 0.41
N GLU A 32 5.18 -20.64 -0.54
CA GLU A 32 4.56 -19.66 -1.44
C GLU A 32 3.50 -20.41 -2.26
N GLU A 33 2.42 -20.85 -1.60
CA GLU A 33 1.11 -20.77 -2.20
C GLU A 33 1.04 -19.33 -2.70
N ASP A 34 0.89 -19.20 -4.02
CA ASP A 34 0.38 -17.99 -4.65
C ASP A 34 -0.89 -17.63 -3.89
N SER A 35 -0.74 -16.90 -2.78
CA SER A 35 -1.80 -16.07 -2.24
C SER A 35 -2.00 -15.14 -3.39
N GLU A 36 -3.04 -15.44 -4.17
CA GLU A 36 -3.67 -14.55 -5.13
C GLU A 36 -3.34 -13.17 -4.63
N ASP A 37 -2.45 -12.48 -5.35
CA ASP A 37 -2.32 -11.07 -5.15
C ASP A 37 -3.77 -10.61 -5.38
N GLU A 38 -4.49 -10.36 -4.28
CA GLU A 38 -5.67 -9.51 -4.22
C GLU A 38 -5.14 -8.12 -4.60
N ASP A 39 -4.56 -8.02 -5.81
CA ASP A 39 -4.36 -6.82 -6.58
C ASP A 39 -5.78 -6.31 -6.66
N GLU A 40 -6.08 -5.32 -5.81
CA GLU A 40 -7.30 -4.54 -5.89
C GLU A 40 -7.45 -4.12 -7.35
N SER A 41 -8.26 -4.89 -8.06
CA SER A 41 -8.51 -4.70 -9.47
C SER A 41 -9.01 -3.27 -9.62
N ASP A 42 -8.33 -2.54 -10.50
CA ASP A 42 -8.70 -1.23 -11.01
C ASP A 42 -10.09 -1.29 -11.68
N TYR A 43 -11.14 -1.45 -10.89
CA TYR A 43 -12.49 -1.14 -11.34
C TYR A 43 -12.57 0.38 -11.39
N GLU A 44 -12.42 0.90 -12.61
CA GLU A 44 -12.66 2.29 -12.91
C GLU A 44 -14.03 2.71 -12.37
N ASP A 45 -14.07 3.85 -11.66
CA ASP A 45 -15.25 4.63 -11.34
C ASP A 45 -15.96 5.01 -12.63
N SER A 46 -16.78 4.11 -13.17
CA SER A 46 -17.68 4.38 -14.31
C SER A 46 -19.06 4.70 -13.76
N GLY A 47 -19.11 5.78 -12.98
CA GLY A 47 -20.34 6.46 -12.60
C GLY A 47 -20.37 7.87 -13.18
N ASP A 48 -20.55 8.03 -14.50
CA ASP A 48 -21.65 8.88 -15.00
C ASP A 48 -21.88 8.82 -16.52
N THR A 49 -23.17 8.93 -16.85
CA THR A 49 -23.79 9.38 -18.11
C THR A 49 -23.51 8.62 -19.41
N LYS A 50 -24.58 7.94 -19.87
CA LYS A 50 -24.89 7.75 -21.28
C LYS A 50 -24.75 9.08 -22.03
N ASP A 51 -23.79 9.16 -22.93
CA ASP A 51 -23.99 9.78 -24.23
C ASP A 51 -23.01 9.14 -25.20
N GLY A 52 -23.57 8.55 -26.25
CA GLY A 52 -22.80 7.88 -27.29
C GLY A 52 -22.07 8.90 -28.14
N GLU A 53 -20.76 8.70 -28.30
CA GLU A 53 -20.01 9.05 -29.50
C GLU A 53 -18.68 8.29 -29.45
N GLU A 54 -18.43 7.46 -30.47
CA GLU A 54 -17.22 6.67 -30.66
C GLU A 54 -15.98 7.58 -30.64
N LYS A 55 -15.14 7.47 -29.61
CA LYS A 55 -13.78 8.03 -29.63
C LYS A 55 -12.78 6.91 -29.87
N ILE A 56 -12.40 6.77 -31.14
CA ILE A 56 -11.18 6.10 -31.57
C ILE A 56 -10.00 6.78 -30.86
N TYR A 57 -9.29 6.02 -30.02
CA TYR A 57 -8.08 6.46 -29.34
C TYR A 57 -6.91 6.50 -30.35
N ALA A 58 -6.82 7.60 -31.10
CA ALA A 58 -5.61 7.97 -31.82
C ALA A 58 -4.69 8.78 -30.89
N TRP A 59 -3.47 8.30 -30.70
CA TRP A 59 -2.40 9.01 -29.99
C TRP A 59 -2.01 10.27 -30.79
N PRO A 60 -2.06 11.50 -30.24
CA PRO A 60 -1.60 12.66 -31.00
C PRO A 60 -0.07 12.70 -31.00
N GLU A 61 0.52 12.52 -32.18
CA GLU A 61 1.79 13.14 -32.52
C GLU A 61 1.58 14.66 -32.56
N GLN A 62 2.31 15.44 -31.76
CA GLN A 62 2.96 16.64 -32.29
C GLN A 62 3.98 17.28 -31.33
N GLU A 63 5.06 17.67 -32.00
CA GLU A 63 6.10 18.60 -31.61
C GLU A 63 5.53 19.89 -31.02
N SER A 64 6.12 20.36 -29.93
CA SER A 64 5.97 21.74 -29.49
C SER A 64 7.33 22.29 -29.11
N GLY A 65 7.90 23.04 -30.04
CA GLY A 65 9.07 23.87 -29.79
C GLY A 65 8.69 25.04 -28.91
N CYS A 66 9.49 25.30 -27.87
CA CYS A 66 9.47 26.56 -27.16
C CYS A 66 10.90 26.99 -26.83
N SER A 67 11.11 28.26 -27.10
CA SER A 67 12.35 29.04 -27.21
C SER A 67 13.17 29.11 -25.93
N TYR A 68 14.49 29.10 -26.11
CA TYR A 68 15.46 29.58 -25.14
C TYR A 68 15.20 31.06 -24.82
N GLU A 69 14.94 31.37 -23.56
CA GLU A 69 15.31 32.67 -22.99
C GLU A 69 16.24 32.43 -21.79
N GLU A 70 17.44 32.95 -21.96
CA GLU A 70 18.57 32.90 -21.05
C GLU A 70 18.37 33.98 -19.97
N SER A 71 18.32 33.57 -18.70
CA SER A 71 18.46 34.50 -17.58
C SER A 71 19.60 34.05 -16.68
N THR A 72 20.69 34.78 -16.79
CA THR A 72 21.91 34.71 -15.99
C THR A 72 21.67 35.24 -14.58
N THR A 73 21.85 34.40 -13.57
CA THR A 73 22.27 34.84 -12.22
C THR A 73 23.16 33.78 -11.61
N GLY A 74 24.38 34.21 -11.28
CA GLY A 74 25.49 33.37 -10.89
C GLY A 74 25.40 32.77 -9.49
N ASP A 75 26.03 31.61 -9.39
CA ASP A 75 27.02 31.26 -8.37
C ASP A 75 26.59 31.36 -6.91
N GLN A 76 26.03 30.25 -6.42
CA GLN A 76 26.31 29.66 -5.11
C GLN A 76 25.46 28.41 -4.90
N SER A 77 26.03 27.23 -5.14
CA SER A 77 25.89 26.04 -4.27
C SER A 77 26.65 24.86 -4.89
N SER A 78 27.96 25.00 -5.01
CA SER A 78 28.89 23.92 -5.31
C SER A 78 29.26 23.18 -4.03
N THR A 79 28.31 22.48 -3.40
CA THR A 79 28.65 21.68 -2.19
C THR A 79 27.74 20.50 -1.83
N LEU A 80 26.95 19.93 -2.74
CA LEU A 80 26.05 18.80 -2.37
C LEU A 80 26.00 17.58 -3.31
N LEU A 81 26.99 17.36 -4.18
CA LEU A 81 27.03 16.16 -5.04
C LEU A 81 28.42 15.51 -5.07
N THR A 82 28.88 15.01 -3.91
CA THR A 82 29.97 14.03 -3.85
C THR A 82 29.62 12.92 -2.87
N HIS A 83 28.54 12.20 -3.16
CA HIS A 83 28.49 10.78 -2.82
C HIS A 83 28.96 10.04 -4.09
N GLN A 84 30.23 9.60 -4.08
CA GLN A 84 30.72 8.60 -5.01
C GLN A 84 30.05 7.27 -4.66
N ASP A 85 28.81 7.10 -5.12
CA ASP A 85 28.15 5.79 -5.16
C ASP A 85 28.78 4.99 -6.30
N THR A 86 30.01 4.53 -6.13
CA THR A 86 30.57 3.48 -6.97
C THR A 86 29.88 2.18 -6.56
N ARG A 87 28.88 1.73 -7.33
CA ARG A 87 28.32 0.38 -7.20
C ARG A 87 29.49 -0.60 -7.30
N ALA A 88 29.53 -1.58 -6.38
CA ALA A 88 30.50 -2.66 -6.49
C ALA A 88 30.28 -3.36 -7.85
N ASP A 89 31.36 -3.52 -8.61
CA ASP A 89 31.34 -4.26 -9.86
C ASP A 89 30.94 -5.70 -9.54
N ASP A 90 29.79 -6.14 -10.05
CA ASP A 90 29.28 -7.50 -9.88
C ASP A 90 29.10 -8.15 -11.25
N PRO A 91 30.16 -8.82 -11.74
CA PRO A 91 30.14 -9.47 -13.03
C PRO A 91 28.99 -10.49 -13.19
N CYS A 92 28.48 -11.08 -12.10
CA CYS A 92 27.38 -12.06 -12.19
C CYS A 92 26.06 -11.37 -12.52
N THR A 93 25.85 -10.18 -11.94
CA THR A 93 24.70 -9.33 -12.29
C THR A 93 24.75 -8.92 -13.76
N ASP A 94 25.94 -8.62 -14.30
CA ASP A 94 26.13 -8.27 -15.71
C ASP A 94 25.73 -9.42 -16.65
N VAL A 95 26.17 -10.66 -16.34
CA VAL A 95 25.80 -11.86 -17.11
C VAL A 95 24.29 -12.12 -17.05
N VAL A 96 23.67 -11.97 -15.88
CA VAL A 96 22.21 -12.10 -15.73
C VAL A 96 21.47 -11.02 -16.53
N LEU A 97 21.96 -9.77 -16.52
CA LEU A 97 21.39 -8.69 -17.31
C LEU A 97 21.45 -8.99 -18.81
N GLU A 98 22.58 -9.48 -19.31
CA GLU A 98 22.73 -9.88 -20.72
C GLU A 98 21.76 -11.00 -21.10
N LEU A 99 21.60 -12.01 -20.23
CA LEU A 99 20.61 -13.06 -20.44
C LEU A 99 19.19 -12.47 -20.52
N CYS A 100 18.79 -11.69 -19.53
CA CYS A 100 17.49 -11.05 -19.47
C CYS A 100 17.22 -10.18 -20.69
N TYR A 101 18.21 -9.39 -21.12
CA TYR A 101 18.10 -8.56 -22.30
C TYR A 101 17.99 -9.39 -23.58
N SER A 102 18.76 -10.47 -23.71
CA SER A 102 18.68 -11.36 -24.88
C SER A 102 17.29 -11.97 -25.05
N MET A 103 16.66 -12.38 -23.95
CA MET A 103 15.28 -12.88 -23.95
C MET A 103 14.28 -11.78 -24.31
N ALA A 104 14.52 -10.52 -23.89
CA ALA A 104 13.64 -9.38 -24.16
C ALA A 104 13.67 -8.90 -25.62
N ILE A 105 14.77 -9.14 -26.34
CA ILE A 105 14.95 -8.74 -27.75
C ILE A 105 14.74 -9.89 -28.75
N GLU A 106 14.46 -11.10 -28.26
CA GLU A 106 14.29 -12.30 -29.07
C GLU A 106 13.28 -12.08 -30.20
N ASP A 107 13.68 -12.43 -31.42
CA ASP A 107 12.80 -12.36 -32.59
C ASP A 107 11.91 -13.59 -32.68
N PHE A 108 10.70 -13.41 -33.20
CA PHE A 108 9.76 -14.51 -33.40
C PHE A 108 10.17 -15.38 -34.59
N GLU A 109 10.34 -16.68 -34.36
CA GLU A 109 10.50 -17.66 -35.43
C GLU A 109 9.21 -17.76 -36.24
N ASP A 110 9.33 -17.60 -37.57
CA ASP A 110 8.21 -17.60 -38.53
C ASP A 110 7.05 -16.65 -38.16
N GLY A 111 7.35 -15.56 -37.43
CA GLY A 111 6.35 -14.60 -36.95
C GLY A 111 5.44 -15.14 -35.85
N THR A 112 5.78 -16.29 -35.25
CA THR A 112 4.99 -16.92 -34.19
C THR A 112 5.46 -16.43 -32.83
N ALA A 113 4.64 -15.63 -32.13
CA ALA A 113 5.04 -15.05 -30.85
C ALA A 113 5.42 -16.09 -29.78
N SER A 114 4.74 -17.24 -29.75
CA SER A 114 5.03 -18.33 -28.80
C SER A 114 6.36 -19.04 -29.02
N SER A 115 7.10 -18.72 -30.09
CA SER A 115 8.47 -19.20 -30.28
C SER A 115 9.46 -18.52 -29.34
N SER A 116 9.17 -17.30 -28.88
CA SER A 116 10.00 -16.62 -27.89
C SER A 116 9.79 -17.21 -26.49
N LEU A 117 10.89 -17.36 -25.76
CA LEU A 117 10.91 -17.88 -24.40
C LEU A 117 10.07 -17.06 -23.44
N LEU A 118 10.10 -15.72 -23.52
CA LEU A 118 9.33 -14.86 -22.60
C LEU A 118 7.83 -14.91 -22.89
N VAL A 119 7.45 -14.95 -24.17
CA VAL A 119 6.04 -15.07 -24.55
C VAL A 119 5.51 -16.44 -24.14
N TYR A 120 6.27 -17.52 -24.40
CA TYR A 120 5.94 -18.86 -23.96
C TYR A 120 5.80 -18.94 -22.44
N PHE A 121 6.76 -18.39 -21.69
CA PHE A 121 6.70 -18.32 -20.23
C PHE A 121 5.45 -17.57 -19.74
N SER A 122 5.11 -16.45 -20.37
CA SER A 122 3.88 -15.71 -20.03
C SER A 122 2.63 -16.55 -20.23
N ALA A 123 2.56 -17.35 -21.31
CA ALA A 123 1.43 -18.22 -21.57
C ALA A 123 1.30 -19.32 -20.51
N VAL A 124 2.42 -19.90 -20.06
CA VAL A 124 2.43 -20.86 -18.94
C VAL A 124 1.94 -20.21 -17.65
N ARG A 125 2.30 -18.94 -17.39
CA ARG A 125 1.77 -18.17 -16.25
C ARG A 125 0.27 -17.84 -16.38
N GLY A 126 -0.32 -18.05 -17.55
CA GLY A 126 -1.76 -17.95 -17.81
C GLY A 126 -2.56 -19.20 -17.44
N LEU A 127 -1.94 -20.22 -16.86
CA LEU A 127 -2.62 -21.43 -16.38
C LEU A 127 -2.97 -21.32 -14.89
N SER A 128 -4.08 -21.93 -14.49
CA SER A 128 -4.52 -22.02 -13.09
C SER A 128 -3.49 -22.76 -12.23
N ARG A 129 -3.45 -22.47 -10.93
CA ARG A 129 -2.62 -23.23 -9.97
C ARG A 129 -3.51 -24.04 -9.02
N PRO A 130 -3.00 -25.17 -8.48
CA PRO A 130 -1.69 -25.78 -8.72
C PRO A 130 -1.66 -26.70 -9.95
N THR A 131 -2.81 -27.07 -10.49
CA THR A 131 -2.99 -28.13 -11.48
C THR A 131 -2.80 -27.70 -12.94
N GLY A 132 -2.97 -26.42 -13.28
CA GLY A 132 -2.83 -25.93 -14.65
C GLY A 132 -3.91 -26.42 -15.61
N ASP A 133 -5.07 -26.80 -15.08
CA ASP A 133 -6.19 -27.40 -15.81
C ASP A 133 -7.13 -26.37 -16.46
N GLU A 134 -7.08 -25.11 -16.01
CA GLU A 134 -7.88 -24.02 -16.53
C GLU A 134 -7.00 -22.84 -16.97
N TYR A 135 -7.54 -22.00 -17.86
CA TYR A 135 -6.90 -20.74 -18.22
C TYR A 135 -7.34 -19.63 -17.27
N LEU A 136 -6.39 -18.80 -16.84
CA LEU A 136 -6.67 -17.59 -16.09
C LEU A 136 -7.56 -16.65 -16.90
N ARG A 137 -8.54 -16.06 -16.23
CA ARG A 137 -9.40 -15.06 -16.84
C ARG A 137 -8.64 -13.75 -17.06
N PRO A 138 -9.06 -12.88 -18.00
CA PRO A 138 -8.47 -11.57 -18.24
C PRO A 138 -8.11 -10.75 -16.98
N HIS A 139 -9.01 -10.69 -16.00
CA HIS A 139 -8.73 -9.95 -14.75
C HIS A 139 -7.58 -10.55 -13.92
N GLN A 140 -7.31 -11.86 -14.03
CA GLN A 140 -6.20 -12.55 -13.36
C GLN A 140 -4.91 -12.53 -14.18
N PHE A 141 -5.02 -12.58 -15.52
CA PHE A 141 -3.86 -12.66 -16.40
C PHE A 141 -3.25 -11.30 -16.75
N THR A 142 -4.06 -10.24 -16.89
CA THR A 142 -3.56 -8.90 -17.20
C THR A 142 -2.60 -8.29 -16.16
N PRO A 143 -2.73 -8.59 -14.83
CA PRO A 143 -1.69 -8.25 -13.85
C PRO A 143 -0.35 -8.96 -14.11
N VAL A 144 -0.37 -10.25 -14.48
CA VAL A 144 0.84 -11.01 -14.84
C VAL A 144 1.57 -10.33 -16.01
N LEU A 145 0.84 -10.00 -17.07
CA LEU A 145 1.39 -9.27 -18.22
C LEU A 145 1.95 -7.90 -17.81
N SER A 146 1.25 -7.17 -16.94
CA SER A 146 1.69 -5.86 -16.46
C SER A 146 3.03 -5.92 -15.72
N ARG A 147 3.24 -6.95 -14.89
CA ARG A 147 4.52 -7.20 -14.19
C ARG A 147 5.64 -7.54 -15.18
N LEU A 148 5.37 -8.41 -16.16
CA LEU A 148 6.33 -8.75 -17.21
C LEU A 148 6.73 -7.52 -18.05
N ILE A 149 5.75 -6.69 -18.45
CA ILE A 149 5.99 -5.43 -19.16
C ILE A 149 6.87 -4.51 -18.32
N TYR A 150 6.60 -4.38 -17.02
CA TYR A 150 7.38 -3.54 -16.13
C TYR A 150 8.83 -4.01 -16.02
N CYS A 151 9.06 -5.29 -15.72
CA CYS A 151 10.40 -5.87 -15.62
C CYS A 151 11.16 -5.76 -16.95
N THR A 152 10.50 -6.04 -18.07
CA THR A 152 11.12 -5.96 -19.40
C THR A 152 11.54 -4.53 -19.73
N ARG A 153 10.70 -3.53 -19.40
CA ARG A 153 11.06 -2.10 -19.56
C ARG A 153 12.28 -1.71 -18.71
N LEU A 154 12.37 -2.21 -17.47
CA LEU A 154 13.54 -1.96 -16.63
C LEU A 154 14.81 -2.57 -17.23
N ILE A 155 14.73 -3.79 -17.76
CA ILE A 155 15.86 -4.45 -18.45
C ILE A 155 16.30 -3.62 -19.66
N PHE A 156 15.36 -3.14 -20.48
CA PHE A 156 15.69 -2.23 -21.60
C PHE A 156 16.37 -0.95 -21.11
N LEU A 157 15.86 -0.32 -20.05
CA LEU A 157 16.44 0.92 -19.51
C LEU A 157 17.83 0.70 -18.91
N GLU A 158 18.05 -0.36 -18.15
CA GLU A 158 19.36 -0.67 -17.56
C GLU A 158 20.37 -1.06 -18.64
N THR A 159 19.94 -1.73 -19.72
CA THR A 159 20.86 -2.09 -20.81
C THR A 159 21.22 -0.87 -21.69
N THR A 160 20.28 0.07 -21.87
CA THR A 160 20.46 1.18 -22.85
C THR A 160 20.91 2.49 -22.21
N LEU A 161 20.48 2.75 -20.98
CA LEU A 161 20.70 3.99 -20.23
C LEU A 161 20.98 3.70 -18.74
N PRO A 162 21.92 2.80 -18.39
CA PRO A 162 22.18 2.50 -17.00
C PRO A 162 22.73 3.72 -16.27
N ARG A 163 22.40 3.85 -14.98
CA ARG A 163 22.94 4.94 -14.15
C ARG A 163 24.45 4.77 -13.92
N PHE A 164 24.91 3.53 -13.79
CA PHE A 164 26.30 3.15 -13.53
C PHE A 164 26.80 2.22 -14.64
N PRO A 165 28.10 2.16 -14.94
CA PRO A 165 28.59 1.27 -15.98
C PRO A 165 28.52 -0.20 -15.53
N HIS A 166 28.23 -1.11 -16.46
CA HIS A 166 28.39 -2.55 -16.32
C HIS A 166 29.69 -2.95 -17.01
N LEU A 167 30.77 -3.13 -16.24
CA LEU A 167 32.12 -3.26 -16.79
C LEU A 167 32.34 -4.62 -17.46
N TYR A 168 31.73 -5.69 -16.94
CA TYR A 168 31.87 -7.03 -17.49
C TYR A 168 31.08 -7.17 -18.81
N ALA A 169 29.85 -6.66 -18.86
CA ALA A 169 29.02 -6.60 -20.07
C ALA A 169 29.45 -5.47 -21.05
N ALA A 170 30.50 -4.71 -20.72
CA ALA A 170 30.98 -3.56 -21.48
C ALA A 170 29.90 -2.50 -21.82
N ILE A 171 28.91 -2.31 -20.93
CA ILE A 171 27.84 -1.32 -21.10
C ILE A 171 28.26 -0.04 -20.36
N PRO A 172 28.49 1.08 -21.06
CA PRO A 172 28.86 2.34 -20.43
C PRO A 172 27.68 2.96 -19.69
N ALA A 173 27.97 3.71 -18.63
CA ALA A 173 26.97 4.56 -17.99
C ALA A 173 26.30 5.51 -18.99
N ARG A 174 25.04 5.86 -18.72
CA ARG A 174 24.29 6.82 -19.54
C ARG A 174 25.06 8.15 -19.64
N PRO A 175 25.04 8.80 -20.82
CA PRO A 175 25.72 10.09 -21.03
C PRO A 175 25.00 11.20 -20.26
N SER A 176 25.56 12.41 -20.18
CA SER A 176 24.87 13.53 -19.53
C SER A 176 23.65 14.05 -20.30
N TYR A 177 23.62 13.87 -21.62
CA TYR A 177 22.58 14.37 -22.53
C TYR A 177 22.31 13.38 -23.67
N GLY A 178 21.21 13.58 -24.41
CA GLY A 178 20.88 12.77 -25.59
C GLY A 178 20.27 11.39 -25.26
N HIS A 179 19.69 11.22 -24.07
CA HIS A 179 19.08 9.95 -23.64
C HIS A 179 18.01 9.46 -24.61
N LEU A 180 17.13 10.36 -25.06
CA LEU A 180 16.07 10.03 -26.00
C LEU A 180 16.65 9.45 -27.30
N GLY A 181 17.68 10.09 -27.86
CA GLY A 181 18.33 9.61 -29.10
C GLY A 181 18.92 8.20 -28.96
N ARG A 182 19.42 7.82 -27.76
CA ARG A 182 19.89 6.46 -27.49
C ARG A 182 18.77 5.45 -27.29
N LEU A 183 17.66 5.85 -26.68
CA LEU A 183 16.52 4.98 -26.39
C LEU A 183 15.64 4.73 -27.62
N MET A 184 15.52 5.72 -28.52
CA MET A 184 14.57 5.65 -29.63
C MET A 184 14.73 4.42 -30.54
N PRO A 185 15.95 4.01 -30.98
CA PRO A 185 16.11 2.87 -31.87
C PRO A 185 15.52 1.58 -31.28
N VAL A 186 15.93 1.23 -30.06
CA VAL A 186 15.43 0.04 -29.37
C VAL A 186 13.95 0.17 -29.04
N ARG A 187 13.47 1.37 -28.71
CA ARG A 187 12.06 1.62 -28.41
C ARG A 187 11.18 1.32 -29.62
N THR A 188 11.54 1.87 -30.78
CA THR A 188 10.76 1.69 -32.02
C THR A 188 10.79 0.26 -32.53
N GLU A 189 11.90 -0.45 -32.32
CA GLU A 189 12.08 -1.81 -32.83
C GLU A 189 11.47 -2.87 -31.91
N LYS A 190 11.60 -2.71 -30.58
CA LYS A 190 11.35 -3.79 -29.61
C LYS A 190 10.45 -3.41 -28.42
N MET A 191 10.03 -2.15 -28.25
CA MET A 191 9.27 -1.74 -27.04
C MET A 191 7.85 -1.22 -27.29
N CYS A 192 7.47 -1.04 -28.56
CA CYS A 192 6.16 -0.53 -28.94
C CYS A 192 5.15 -1.66 -29.20
N ASP A 193 3.87 -1.34 -29.03
CA ASP A 193 2.76 -2.24 -29.41
C ASP A 193 2.83 -2.53 -30.91
N GLY A 194 2.53 -3.79 -31.30
CA GLY A 194 2.62 -4.26 -32.68
C GLY A 194 4.03 -4.59 -33.19
N THR A 195 5.08 -4.41 -32.37
CA THR A 195 6.41 -4.91 -32.71
C THR A 195 6.46 -6.44 -32.60
N MET A 196 7.21 -7.11 -33.48
CA MET A 196 7.47 -8.56 -33.40
C MET A 196 8.51 -8.87 -32.33
N SER A 197 8.19 -8.53 -31.09
CA SER A 197 9.04 -8.68 -29.92
C SER A 197 8.22 -9.09 -28.70
N PRO A 198 8.83 -9.71 -27.68
CA PRO A 198 8.11 -10.13 -26.47
C PRO A 198 7.36 -8.99 -25.79
N LEU A 199 7.97 -7.81 -25.69
CA LEU A 199 7.33 -6.65 -25.09
C LEU A 199 6.17 -6.11 -25.95
N GLY A 200 6.33 -6.12 -27.28
CA GLY A 200 5.24 -5.80 -28.21
C GLY A 200 4.03 -6.73 -28.01
N GLU A 201 4.27 -8.04 -27.98
CA GLU A 201 3.22 -9.05 -27.75
C GLU A 201 2.56 -8.87 -26.38
N PHE A 202 3.32 -8.63 -25.31
CA PHE A 202 2.74 -8.39 -23.98
C PHE A 202 1.82 -7.17 -23.97
N LEU A 203 2.18 -6.09 -24.66
CA LEU A 203 1.35 -4.89 -24.78
C LEU A 203 0.07 -5.19 -25.55
N SER A 204 0.17 -5.91 -26.68
CA SER A 204 -0.97 -6.35 -27.47
C SER A 204 -1.91 -7.25 -26.65
N LEU A 205 -1.39 -8.28 -25.97
CA LEU A 205 -2.18 -9.17 -25.09
C LEU A 205 -2.81 -8.42 -23.91
N LEU A 206 -2.10 -7.46 -23.31
CA LEU A 206 -2.64 -6.65 -22.22
C LEU A 206 -3.81 -5.78 -22.72
N SER A 207 -3.68 -5.19 -23.91
CA SER A 207 -4.75 -4.39 -24.52
C SER A 207 -5.97 -5.24 -24.84
N TYR A 208 -5.75 -6.44 -25.38
CA TYR A 208 -6.80 -7.41 -25.68
C TYR A 208 -7.49 -7.90 -24.41
N GLY A 209 -6.73 -8.27 -23.39
CA GLY A 209 -7.26 -8.69 -22.09
C GLY A 209 -8.09 -7.60 -21.42
N ARG A 210 -7.68 -6.33 -21.47
CA ARG A 210 -8.47 -5.20 -20.97
C ARG A 210 -9.76 -4.95 -21.75
N ALA A 211 -9.74 -5.17 -23.06
CA ALA A 211 -10.95 -5.10 -23.86
C ALA A 211 -11.92 -6.24 -23.51
N LEU A 212 -11.39 -7.45 -23.32
CA LEU A 212 -12.16 -8.63 -22.95
C LEU A 212 -12.71 -8.54 -21.52
N SER A 213 -11.95 -7.98 -20.57
CA SER A 213 -12.38 -7.81 -19.18
C SER A 213 -13.62 -6.90 -19.05
N ARG A 214 -13.81 -5.96 -19.98
CA ARG A 214 -15.03 -5.13 -20.03
C ARG A 214 -16.28 -5.92 -20.42
N SER A 215 -16.10 -7.07 -21.07
CA SER A 215 -17.18 -8.00 -21.40
C SER A 215 -17.32 -9.14 -20.39
N GLU A 216 -16.37 -9.28 -19.46
CA GLU A 216 -16.54 -10.18 -18.32
C GLU A 216 -17.59 -9.58 -17.37
N GLY A 217 -18.56 -10.41 -16.96
CA GLY A 217 -19.46 -10.04 -15.87
C GLY A 217 -18.69 -9.81 -14.56
N PRO A 218 -19.27 -9.09 -13.60
CA PRO A 218 -18.64 -8.91 -12.29
C PRO A 218 -18.31 -10.26 -11.66
N VAL A 219 -17.16 -10.34 -10.97
CA VAL A 219 -16.69 -11.57 -10.30
C VAL A 219 -17.75 -12.14 -9.36
N TYR A 220 -18.51 -11.27 -8.69
CA TYR A 220 -19.66 -11.65 -7.88
C TYR A 220 -20.95 -11.04 -8.43
N HIS A 221 -21.99 -11.87 -8.48
CA HIS A 221 -23.34 -11.45 -8.74
C HIS A 221 -24.13 -11.44 -7.43
N PHE A 222 -24.42 -10.24 -6.95
CA PHE A 222 -25.18 -10.06 -5.71
C PHE A 222 -26.68 -10.00 -5.97
N HIS A 223 -27.43 -10.69 -5.13
CA HIS A 223 -28.90 -10.68 -5.13
C HIS A 223 -29.39 -10.25 -3.75
N TRP A 224 -30.33 -9.32 -3.71
CA TRP A 224 -30.97 -8.87 -2.48
C TRP A 224 -32.23 -9.69 -2.19
N SER A 225 -32.46 -10.00 -0.92
CA SER A 225 -33.78 -10.44 -0.46
C SER A 225 -34.82 -9.34 -0.62
N GLU A 226 -36.11 -9.69 -0.64
CA GLU A 226 -37.21 -8.73 -0.82
C GLU A 226 -37.28 -7.66 0.29
N ASP A 227 -36.78 -7.96 1.48
CA ASP A 227 -36.69 -7.03 2.62
C ASP A 227 -35.38 -6.24 2.67
N ASP A 228 -34.52 -6.43 1.65
CA ASP A 228 -33.20 -5.83 1.52
C ASP A 228 -32.25 -6.15 2.69
N GLN A 229 -32.56 -7.13 3.54
CA GLN A 229 -31.75 -7.46 4.73
C GLN A 229 -30.69 -8.53 4.49
N VAL A 230 -30.76 -9.27 3.39
CA VAL A 230 -29.84 -10.37 3.09
C VAL A 230 -29.30 -10.22 1.68
N LEU A 231 -27.97 -10.25 1.57
CA LEU A 231 -27.25 -10.24 0.31
C LEU A 231 -26.75 -11.65 0.01
N SER A 232 -27.05 -12.21 -1.17
CA SER A 232 -26.60 -13.54 -1.57
C SER A 232 -25.74 -13.50 -2.85
N TRP A 233 -24.75 -14.39 -2.92
CA TRP A 233 -23.84 -14.55 -4.06
C TRP A 233 -23.38 -16.02 -4.16
N ASP A 234 -22.78 -16.37 -5.29
CA ASP A 234 -22.22 -17.71 -5.57
C ASP A 234 -23.19 -18.88 -5.28
N GLY A 235 -24.49 -18.65 -5.44
CA GLY A 235 -25.57 -19.65 -5.30
C GLY A 235 -25.90 -20.08 -3.86
N CYS A 236 -24.94 -20.06 -2.93
CA CYS A 236 -25.11 -20.57 -1.56
C CYS A 236 -24.68 -19.57 -0.46
N SER A 237 -23.85 -18.60 -0.80
CA SER A 237 -23.35 -17.63 0.17
C SER A 237 -24.39 -16.55 0.42
N HIS A 238 -24.56 -16.19 1.68
CA HIS A 238 -25.51 -15.16 2.10
C HIS A 238 -24.95 -14.38 3.29
N LEU A 239 -25.20 -13.08 3.32
CA LEU A 239 -24.76 -12.18 4.37
C LEU A 239 -25.94 -11.30 4.79
N SER A 240 -26.37 -11.45 6.04
CA SER A 240 -27.37 -10.55 6.59
C SER A 240 -26.74 -9.19 6.94
N MET A 241 -27.51 -8.11 6.85
CA MET A 241 -27.07 -6.79 7.28
C MET A 241 -26.77 -6.72 8.78
N THR A 242 -27.37 -7.60 9.58
CA THR A 242 -27.04 -7.77 11.00
C THR A 242 -25.63 -8.33 11.18
N SER A 243 -25.25 -9.33 10.39
CA SER A 243 -23.92 -9.95 10.37
C SER A 243 -22.88 -9.01 9.76
N PHE A 244 -23.20 -8.29 8.68
CA PHE A 244 -22.30 -7.28 8.10
C PHE A 244 -21.97 -6.16 9.11
N ARG A 245 -22.99 -5.58 9.77
CA ARG A 245 -22.78 -4.63 10.89
C ARG A 245 -22.08 -5.29 12.09
N GLY A 246 -22.18 -6.62 12.19
CA GLY A 246 -21.47 -7.44 13.18
C GLY A 246 -19.95 -7.37 13.01
N LEU A 247 -19.42 -7.21 11.79
CA LEU A 247 -17.99 -7.06 11.53
C LEU A 247 -17.40 -5.84 12.27
N ALA A 248 -17.99 -4.66 12.04
CA ALA A 248 -17.53 -3.43 12.69
C ALA A 248 -17.70 -3.50 14.22
N ARG A 249 -18.82 -4.06 14.70
CA ARG A 249 -19.07 -4.25 16.14
C ARG A 249 -18.05 -5.19 16.79
N GLU A 250 -17.70 -6.28 16.13
CA GLU A 250 -16.75 -7.25 16.64
C GLU A 250 -15.31 -6.70 16.60
N ALA A 251 -14.91 -6.03 15.52
CA ALA A 251 -13.65 -5.31 15.44
C ALA A 251 -13.53 -4.25 16.55
N LEU A 252 -14.59 -3.46 16.78
CA LEU A 252 -14.64 -2.47 17.85
C LEU A 252 -14.52 -3.12 19.23
N ARG A 253 -15.22 -4.23 19.46
CA ARG A 253 -15.17 -4.98 20.71
C ARG A 253 -13.75 -5.51 20.99
N GLN A 254 -13.13 -6.15 20.01
CA GLN A 254 -11.76 -6.68 20.14
C GLN A 254 -10.75 -5.56 20.38
N ALA A 255 -10.78 -4.49 19.57
CA ALA A 255 -9.90 -3.34 19.73
C ALA A 255 -10.07 -2.67 21.10
N THR A 256 -11.31 -2.59 21.62
CA THR A 256 -11.59 -2.05 22.95
C THR A 256 -10.96 -2.90 24.04
N THR A 257 -11.15 -4.23 24.01
CA THR A 257 -10.57 -5.14 25.01
C THR A 257 -9.03 -5.14 24.95
N GLN A 258 -8.45 -5.17 23.75
CA GLN A 258 -7.00 -5.09 23.57
C GLN A 258 -6.44 -3.75 24.07
N CYS A 259 -7.12 -2.63 23.76
CA CYS A 259 -6.75 -1.31 24.25
C CYS A 259 -6.83 -1.23 25.79
N GLN A 260 -7.87 -1.77 26.42
CA GLN A 260 -8.00 -1.81 27.88
C GLN A 260 -6.83 -2.57 28.52
N ARG A 261 -6.45 -3.72 27.95
CA ARG A 261 -5.29 -4.50 28.40
C ARG A 261 -3.98 -3.71 28.25
N LEU A 262 -3.75 -3.06 27.11
CA LEU A 262 -2.55 -2.24 26.88
C LEU A 262 -2.49 -0.98 27.75
N MET A 263 -3.65 -0.53 28.25
CA MET A 263 -3.79 0.56 29.19
C MET A 263 -3.67 0.09 30.67
N PHE A 264 -3.45 -1.20 30.95
CA PHE A 264 -3.47 -1.78 32.30
C PHE A 264 -4.76 -1.42 33.07
N ASP A 265 -5.90 -1.53 32.39
CA ASP A 265 -7.24 -1.17 32.89
C ASP A 265 -7.36 0.29 33.36
N TRP A 266 -6.39 1.14 33.00
CA TRP A 266 -6.45 2.56 33.27
C TRP A 266 -7.37 3.27 32.29
N GLU A 267 -8.40 3.92 32.82
CA GLU A 267 -9.34 4.72 32.05
C GLU A 267 -9.14 6.21 32.37
N PRO A 268 -8.33 6.95 31.58
CA PRO A 268 -8.30 8.41 31.66
C PRO A 268 -9.67 8.98 31.25
N ALA A 269 -9.95 10.21 31.71
CA ALA A 269 -11.17 10.91 31.32
C ALA A 269 -11.28 10.99 29.79
N ASP A 270 -12.50 10.82 29.27
CA ASP A 270 -12.73 10.86 27.83
C ASP A 270 -12.30 12.21 27.25
N PRO A 271 -11.50 12.21 26.16
CA PRO A 271 -10.99 13.44 25.57
C PRO A 271 -12.13 14.25 24.96
N ASP A 272 -12.22 15.53 25.30
CA ASP A 272 -12.98 16.49 24.50
C ASP A 272 -12.16 16.85 23.27
N LEU A 273 -12.37 16.14 22.17
CA LEU A 273 -11.63 16.34 20.92
C LEU A 273 -11.75 17.77 20.39
N SER A 274 -12.84 18.47 20.70
CA SER A 274 -13.06 19.86 20.28
C SER A 274 -12.13 20.87 20.95
N SER A 275 -11.56 20.50 22.10
CA SER A 275 -10.64 21.34 22.86
C SER A 275 -9.20 21.28 22.34
N PHE A 276 -8.85 20.25 21.56
CA PHE A 276 -7.50 20.09 21.05
C PHE A 276 -7.26 20.91 19.79
N ARG A 277 -6.09 21.54 19.75
CA ARG A 277 -5.61 22.26 18.59
C ARG A 277 -4.93 21.31 17.62
N ASP A 278 -5.36 21.33 16.36
CA ASP A 278 -4.63 20.69 15.26
C ASP A 278 -4.50 21.64 14.05
N ARG A 279 -3.26 22.03 13.71
CA ARG A 279 -2.98 22.97 12.62
C ARG A 279 -2.69 22.20 11.34
N LEU A 280 -3.75 21.89 10.60
CA LEU A 280 -3.68 21.15 9.33
C LEU A 280 -2.75 21.81 8.29
N SER A 281 -2.57 23.14 8.34
CA SER A 281 -1.68 23.89 7.44
C SER A 281 -0.19 23.78 7.75
N THR A 282 0.18 23.18 8.89
CA THR A 282 1.59 23.07 9.28
C THR A 282 2.24 21.89 8.59
N ALA A 283 3.34 22.15 7.87
CA ALA A 283 4.19 21.13 7.23
C ALA A 283 5.48 20.84 8.00
N LYS A 284 5.58 21.28 9.27
CA LYS A 284 6.76 21.05 10.11
C LYS A 284 6.95 19.55 10.34
N SER A 285 8.13 19.01 10.04
CA SER A 285 8.49 17.63 10.33
C SER A 285 8.34 17.32 11.83
N GLY A 286 7.76 16.17 12.16
CA GLY A 286 7.41 15.71 13.51
C GLY A 286 6.12 16.30 14.09
N TYR A 287 5.42 17.19 13.37
CA TYR A 287 4.19 17.79 13.87
C TYR A 287 2.98 16.85 13.74
N SER A 288 2.19 16.76 14.81
CA SER A 288 0.83 16.22 14.86
C SER A 288 0.06 16.95 15.97
N PHE A 289 -1.23 16.68 16.13
CA PHE A 289 -1.98 17.22 17.28
C PHE A 289 -1.41 16.71 18.62
N VAL A 290 -0.76 15.54 18.66
CA VAL A 290 -0.14 15.01 19.88
C VAL A 290 1.06 15.86 20.29
N THR A 291 1.87 16.30 19.31
CA THR A 291 3.08 17.10 19.54
C THR A 291 2.82 18.62 19.51
N ASP A 292 1.56 19.04 19.42
CA ASP A 292 1.21 20.45 19.51
C ASP A 292 1.30 20.92 20.98
N PRO A 293 2.20 21.87 21.33
CA PRO A 293 2.42 22.26 22.72
C PRO A 293 1.19 22.82 23.44
N ALA A 294 0.17 23.30 22.72
CA ALA A 294 -1.05 23.79 23.35
C ALA A 294 -1.93 22.68 23.92
N ASN A 295 -1.74 21.43 23.47
CA ASN A 295 -2.55 20.30 23.91
C ASN A 295 -1.98 19.64 25.18
N GLY A 296 -0.70 19.88 25.51
CA GLY A 296 -0.07 19.35 26.72
C GLY A 296 -0.02 17.81 26.79
N LEU A 297 0.05 17.14 25.64
CA LEU A 297 -0.02 15.68 25.54
C LEU A 297 1.34 14.98 25.55
N ASP A 298 2.45 15.73 25.42
CA ASP A 298 3.81 15.18 25.24
C ASP A 298 4.22 14.19 26.36
N ASP A 299 3.85 14.48 27.61
CA ASP A 299 4.20 13.68 28.78
C ASP A 299 3.06 12.76 29.26
N ALA A 300 1.89 12.79 28.61
CA ALA A 300 0.70 12.07 29.07
C ALA A 300 0.91 10.55 29.14
N TYR A 301 1.76 10.01 28.27
CA TYR A 301 2.10 8.58 28.23
C TYR A 301 2.90 8.10 29.46
N LEU A 302 3.56 9.01 30.20
CA LEU A 302 4.39 8.65 31.36
C LEU A 302 3.55 8.00 32.46
N ASP A 303 2.29 8.41 32.61
CA ASP A 303 1.34 7.78 33.54
C ASP A 303 1.10 6.31 33.21
N LEU A 304 0.89 6.00 31.93
CA LEU A 304 0.73 4.62 31.47
C LEU A 304 2.05 3.85 31.61
N PHE A 305 3.18 4.47 31.25
CA PHE A 305 4.49 3.86 31.36
C PHE A 305 4.82 3.44 32.80
N MET A 306 4.52 4.30 33.77
CA MET A 306 4.72 4.00 35.19
C MET A 306 3.88 2.81 35.64
N ARG A 307 2.60 2.75 35.23
CA ARG A 307 1.71 1.61 35.52
C ARG A 307 2.25 0.32 34.91
N ALA A 308 2.73 0.37 33.67
CA ALA A 308 3.34 -0.75 32.99
C ALA A 308 4.61 -1.26 33.72
N CYS A 309 5.38 -0.35 34.32
CA CYS A 309 6.55 -0.72 35.12
C CYS A 309 6.16 -1.35 36.47
N THR A 310 5.09 -0.88 37.11
CA THR A 310 4.72 -1.25 38.48
C THR A 310 3.55 -2.24 38.58
N SER A 311 3.03 -2.76 37.46
CA SER A 311 1.92 -3.72 37.47
C SER A 311 2.26 -4.95 38.32
N SER A 312 1.28 -5.43 39.09
CA SER A 312 1.46 -6.55 40.03
C SER A 312 1.48 -7.92 39.35
N ILE A 313 0.93 -8.03 38.14
CA ILE A 313 0.79 -9.30 37.41
C ILE A 313 1.86 -9.42 36.34
N ASP A 314 2.02 -8.36 35.55
CA ASP A 314 2.81 -8.29 34.32
C ASP A 314 3.71 -7.05 34.27
N GLY A 315 4.12 -6.56 35.45
CA GLY A 315 5.01 -5.42 35.58
C GLY A 315 6.35 -5.65 34.89
N MET A 316 6.78 -4.68 34.08
CA MET A 316 8.03 -4.75 33.32
C MET A 316 9.28 -4.55 34.18
N LEU A 317 9.14 -4.14 35.43
CA LEU A 317 10.26 -3.88 36.33
C LEU A 317 10.28 -4.87 37.49
N LYS A 318 11.27 -5.74 37.52
CA LYS A 318 11.47 -6.69 38.63
C LYS A 318 12.40 -6.07 39.68
N SER A 319 11.91 -6.01 40.91
CA SER A 319 12.72 -5.61 42.07
C SER A 319 13.68 -6.74 42.42
N ARG A 320 14.99 -6.47 42.33
CA ARG A 320 16.02 -7.29 42.96
C ARG A 320 16.42 -6.55 44.24
N GLY A 321 16.39 -7.25 45.38
CA GLY A 321 16.83 -6.65 46.64
C GLY A 321 18.18 -5.93 46.49
N GLN A 322 18.38 -4.84 47.24
CA GLN A 322 19.44 -3.82 47.10
C GLN A 322 19.17 -2.66 46.12
N GLY A 323 17.90 -2.35 45.82
CA GLY A 323 17.54 -1.13 45.08
C GLY A 323 17.90 -1.15 43.60
N GLN A 324 18.19 -2.35 43.05
CA GLN A 324 18.44 -2.55 41.63
C GLN A 324 17.21 -3.17 40.98
N SER A 325 16.66 -2.45 40.00
CA SER A 325 15.53 -2.91 39.20
C SER A 325 16.01 -3.37 37.83
N LEU A 326 15.61 -4.56 37.42
CA LEU A 326 15.91 -5.12 36.09
C LEU A 326 14.63 -5.19 35.25
N TRP A 327 14.77 -4.90 33.96
CA TRP A 327 13.68 -5.07 32.99
C TRP A 327 13.33 -6.54 32.83
N ASP A 328 12.04 -6.86 32.89
CA ASP A 328 11.51 -8.15 32.47
C ASP A 328 11.32 -8.16 30.97
N THR A 329 12.32 -8.66 30.24
CA THR A 329 12.32 -8.72 28.78
C THR A 329 11.13 -9.51 28.21
N LYS A 330 10.64 -10.53 28.94
CA LYS A 330 9.46 -11.31 28.52
C LYS A 330 8.18 -10.48 28.60
N ALA A 331 7.98 -9.74 29.69
CA ALA A 331 6.83 -8.85 29.82
C ALA A 331 6.89 -7.70 28.81
N ALA A 332 8.09 -7.15 28.58
CA ALA A 332 8.32 -6.12 27.57
C ALA A 332 8.00 -6.61 26.15
N GLN A 333 8.45 -7.82 25.76
CA GLN A 333 8.11 -8.43 24.47
C GLN A 333 6.61 -8.68 24.37
N ALA A 334 5.99 -9.24 25.41
CA ALA A 334 4.55 -9.51 25.42
C ALA A 334 3.71 -8.23 25.25
N TYR A 335 4.18 -7.09 25.76
CA TYR A 335 3.55 -5.79 25.52
C TYR A 335 3.66 -5.36 24.05
N LEU A 336 4.83 -5.54 23.42
CA LEU A 336 5.02 -5.22 22.00
C LEU A 336 4.20 -6.15 21.08
N ASP A 337 4.09 -7.43 21.42
CA ASP A 337 3.24 -8.38 20.67
C ASP A 337 1.76 -8.02 20.81
N ALA A 338 1.32 -7.65 22.02
CA ALA A 338 -0.04 -7.18 22.28
C ALA A 338 -0.32 -5.84 21.57
N HIS A 339 0.65 -4.94 21.49
CA HIS A 339 0.58 -3.72 20.69
C HIS A 339 0.33 -4.04 19.22
N ASP A 340 1.12 -4.94 18.64
CA ASP A 340 1.00 -5.29 17.21
C ASP A 340 -0.35 -5.96 16.92
N ALA A 341 -0.80 -6.87 17.77
CA ALA A 341 -2.13 -7.47 17.65
C ALA A 341 -3.25 -6.42 17.75
N SER A 342 -3.16 -5.49 18.72
CA SER A 342 -4.14 -4.42 18.86
C SER A 342 -4.15 -3.48 17.65
N LEU A 343 -2.99 -3.15 17.12
CA LEU A 343 -2.85 -2.24 16.00
C LEU A 343 -3.37 -2.86 14.69
N LYS A 344 -3.26 -4.18 14.48
CA LYS A 344 -3.92 -4.88 13.37
C LYS A 344 -5.45 -4.76 13.45
N THR A 345 -6.02 -5.00 14.63
CA THR A 345 -7.47 -4.87 14.82
C THR A 345 -7.93 -3.41 14.67
N ILE A 346 -7.17 -2.43 15.17
CA ILE A 346 -7.44 -1.00 14.96
C ILE A 346 -7.39 -0.65 13.47
N MET A 347 -6.44 -1.20 12.71
CA MET A 347 -6.32 -0.98 11.27
C MET A 347 -7.58 -1.43 10.52
N VAL A 348 -8.07 -2.65 10.79
CA VAL A 348 -9.33 -3.14 10.22
C VAL A 348 -10.51 -2.29 10.69
N LEU A 349 -10.57 -1.94 11.97
CA LEU A 349 -11.64 -1.09 12.51
C LEU A 349 -11.69 0.30 11.84
N CYS A 350 -10.54 0.94 11.62
CA CYS A 350 -10.47 2.21 10.89
C CYS A 350 -11.05 2.08 9.49
N TYR A 351 -10.78 0.96 8.81
CA TYR A 351 -11.31 0.70 7.48
C TYR A 351 -12.83 0.48 7.49
N LEU A 352 -13.35 -0.29 8.46
CA LEU A 352 -14.79 -0.60 8.59
C LEU A 352 -15.65 0.59 9.07
N ASP A 353 -15.08 1.49 9.86
CA ASP A 353 -15.80 2.62 10.50
C ASP A 353 -15.81 3.90 9.65
N SER A 354 -14.87 4.03 8.71
CA SER A 354 -14.59 5.29 8.01
C SER A 354 -15.47 5.55 6.76
N GLY A 355 -16.60 4.87 6.64
CA GLY A 355 -17.50 4.96 5.50
C GLY A 355 -16.99 4.20 4.28
N GLN A 356 -16.90 4.86 3.10
CA GLN A 356 -16.36 4.20 1.91
C GLN A 356 -14.87 3.86 2.09
N ALA A 357 -14.57 2.57 1.99
CA ALA A 357 -13.24 1.99 2.11
C ALA A 357 -12.19 2.74 1.27
N ALA A 358 -11.08 3.13 1.91
CA ALA A 358 -9.87 3.52 1.18
C ALA A 358 -9.27 2.29 0.48
N ARG A 359 -8.42 2.48 -0.53
CA ARG A 359 -7.55 1.37 -0.93
C ARG A 359 -6.66 1.00 0.24
N ILE A 360 -6.45 -0.29 0.49
CA ILE A 360 -5.68 -0.72 1.66
C ILE A 360 -4.22 -0.28 1.55
N SER A 361 -3.67 -0.32 0.34
CA SER A 361 -2.33 0.19 0.06
C SER A 361 -2.18 1.67 0.43
N GLU A 362 -3.25 2.46 0.34
CA GLU A 362 -3.25 3.86 0.76
C GLU A 362 -3.43 3.99 2.28
N LEU A 363 -4.30 3.18 2.91
CA LEU A 363 -4.47 3.11 4.37
C LEU A 363 -3.14 2.81 5.08
N LEU A 364 -2.37 1.85 4.56
CA LEU A 364 -1.08 1.42 5.11
C LEU A 364 0.02 2.50 4.97
N THR A 365 -0.21 3.54 4.16
CA THR A 365 0.74 4.67 4.00
C THR A 365 0.46 5.87 4.89
N ILE A 366 -0.59 5.80 5.72
CA ILE A 366 -0.94 6.90 6.63
C ILE A 366 0.19 7.12 7.63
N GLU A 367 0.69 8.36 7.70
CA GLU A 367 1.65 8.79 8.71
C GLU A 367 0.93 9.40 9.92
N TYR A 368 1.37 9.09 11.14
CA TYR A 368 0.76 9.67 12.35
C TYR A 368 1.23 11.10 12.63
N CYS A 369 2.37 11.50 12.06
CA CYS A 369 2.95 12.83 12.15
C CYS A 369 3.56 13.23 10.80
N ASN A 370 3.77 14.53 10.60
CA ASN A 370 4.39 15.01 9.36
C ASN A 370 5.83 14.52 9.27
N THR A 371 6.28 14.15 8.07
CA THR A 371 7.68 13.91 7.75
C THR A 371 8.27 15.07 6.94
N ALA A 372 9.53 14.96 6.54
CA ALA A 372 10.16 15.92 5.65
C ALA A 372 9.55 15.94 4.24
N SER A 373 8.90 14.84 3.82
CA SER A 373 8.40 14.64 2.47
C SER A 373 6.89 14.43 2.38
N ARG A 374 6.20 14.13 3.49
CA ARG A 374 4.75 13.89 3.53
C ARG A 374 4.11 14.56 4.75
N LEU A 375 2.84 14.91 4.60
CA LEU A 375 2.03 15.36 5.73
C LEU A 375 1.50 14.15 6.49
N ARG A 376 1.06 14.36 7.73
CA ARG A 376 0.34 13.33 8.49
C ARG A 376 -1.01 13.02 7.84
N GLY A 377 -1.42 11.76 7.93
CA GLY A 377 -2.72 11.29 7.48
C GLY A 377 -3.76 11.18 8.60
N ILE A 378 -3.46 11.57 9.84
CA ILE A 378 -4.43 11.64 10.95
C ILE A 378 -4.50 13.06 11.51
N GLY A 379 -5.71 13.56 11.74
CA GLY A 379 -5.92 14.87 12.34
C GLY A 379 -7.23 15.02 13.07
N ILE A 380 -7.40 16.18 13.71
CA ILE A 380 -8.65 16.59 14.38
C ILE A 380 -9.24 17.75 13.59
N TYR A 381 -10.54 17.66 13.29
CA TYR A 381 -11.30 18.77 12.69
C TYR A 381 -12.67 18.89 13.38
N GLY A 382 -12.92 20.06 13.97
CA GLY A 382 -14.10 20.27 14.81
C GLY A 382 -14.07 19.35 16.04
N MET A 383 -15.07 18.48 16.16
CA MET A 383 -15.20 17.54 17.28
C MET A 383 -14.76 16.11 16.93
N SER A 384 -14.16 15.90 15.76
CA SER A 384 -13.99 14.57 15.17
C SER A 384 -12.54 14.33 14.73
N LEU A 385 -12.07 13.12 15.01
CA LEU A 385 -10.81 12.61 14.47
C LEU A 385 -11.08 12.04 13.07
N PHE A 386 -10.17 12.29 12.14
CA PHE A 386 -10.30 11.82 10.77
C PHE A 386 -8.97 11.26 10.25
N SER A 387 -9.06 10.46 9.19
CA SER A 387 -7.91 10.08 8.37
C SER A 387 -7.98 10.72 6.99
N ILE A 388 -6.83 11.02 6.40
CA ILE A 388 -6.67 11.43 5.00
C ILE A 388 -5.84 10.37 4.29
N THR A 389 -6.37 9.87 3.17
CA THR A 389 -5.59 9.07 2.22
C THR A 389 -5.36 9.84 0.93
N TRP A 390 -4.20 9.61 0.31
CA TRP A 390 -3.82 10.22 -0.96
C TRP A 390 -3.90 9.18 -2.09
N HIS A 391 -4.72 9.45 -3.09
CA HIS A 391 -4.75 8.62 -4.29
C HIS A 391 -3.56 8.96 -5.21
N GLN A 392 -2.51 8.14 -5.16
CA GLN A 392 -1.26 8.35 -5.89
C GLN A 392 -1.39 8.15 -7.41
N LYS A 393 -2.36 7.36 -7.88
CA LYS A 393 -2.51 7.04 -9.31
C LYS A 393 -2.92 8.23 -10.17
N ALA A 394 -3.74 9.13 -9.62
CA ALA A 394 -4.10 10.40 -10.29
C ALA A 394 -2.91 11.36 -10.43
N ARG A 395 -1.90 11.25 -9.56
CA ARG A 395 -0.70 12.08 -9.62
C ARG A 395 0.15 11.79 -10.85
N LEU A 396 0.30 10.50 -11.20
CA LEU A 396 1.12 10.08 -12.33
C LEU A 396 0.51 10.47 -13.68
N THR A 397 -0.83 10.56 -13.76
CA THR A 397 -1.55 10.83 -15.01
C THR A 397 -2.04 12.27 -15.15
N THR A 398 -2.44 12.91 -14.05
CA THR A 398 -3.08 14.25 -14.07
C THR A 398 -2.33 15.30 -13.27
N ASN A 399 -1.23 14.93 -12.60
CA ASN A 399 -0.51 15.79 -11.64
C ASN A 399 -1.41 16.37 -10.53
N ASN A 400 -2.60 15.80 -10.32
CA ASN A 400 -3.52 16.16 -9.24
C ASN A 400 -3.59 14.99 -8.24
N GLU A 401 -3.29 15.28 -6.98
CA GLU A 401 -3.51 14.34 -5.87
C GLU A 401 -4.94 14.52 -5.34
N PHE A 402 -5.75 13.47 -5.44
CA PHE A 402 -7.08 13.47 -4.84
C PHE A 402 -6.96 13.07 -3.35
N GLN A 403 -7.50 13.91 -2.47
CA GLN A 403 -7.47 13.72 -1.03
C GLN A 403 -8.87 13.37 -0.53
N VAL A 404 -8.98 12.25 0.19
CA VAL A 404 -10.25 11.82 0.81
C VAL A 404 -10.08 11.85 2.31
N ALA A 405 -10.86 12.71 2.97
CA ALA A 405 -10.94 12.78 4.42
C ALA A 405 -12.10 11.90 4.91
N ARG A 406 -11.81 10.98 5.83
CA ARG A 406 -12.79 10.07 6.43
C ARG A 406 -12.84 10.25 7.93
N PHE A 407 -14.02 10.55 8.44
CA PHE A 407 -14.24 10.82 9.86
C PHE A 407 -14.58 9.54 10.60
N PHE A 408 -14.02 9.39 11.80
CA PHE A 408 -14.28 8.23 12.65
C PHE A 408 -15.46 8.48 13.59
N SER A 409 -16.20 7.43 13.91
CA SER A 409 -17.22 7.46 14.95
C SER A 409 -16.59 7.74 16.34
N PRO A 410 -17.34 8.33 17.29
CA PRO A 410 -16.79 8.67 18.60
C PRO A 410 -16.10 7.51 19.36
N PRO A 411 -16.61 6.26 19.34
CA PRO A 411 -15.90 5.12 19.92
C PRO A 411 -14.53 4.87 19.29
N VAL A 412 -14.43 4.90 17.95
CA VAL A 412 -13.19 4.66 17.22
C VAL A 412 -12.21 5.81 17.39
N ALA A 413 -12.69 7.06 17.36
CA ALA A 413 -11.88 8.24 17.62
C ALA A 413 -11.22 8.20 19.01
N ARG A 414 -11.92 7.75 20.05
CA ARG A 414 -11.35 7.56 21.40
C ARG A 414 -10.28 6.48 21.43
N LEU A 415 -10.48 5.35 20.74
CA LEU A 415 -9.47 4.29 20.66
C LEU A 415 -8.21 4.78 19.95
N LEU A 416 -8.35 5.44 18.80
CA LEU A 416 -7.23 6.04 18.07
C LEU A 416 -6.51 7.11 18.90
N PHE A 417 -7.25 7.95 19.63
CA PHE A 417 -6.64 8.91 20.54
C PHE A 417 -5.81 8.22 21.62
N ARG A 418 -6.37 7.20 22.30
CA ARG A 418 -5.65 6.45 23.34
C ARG A 418 -4.40 5.76 22.77
N TYR A 419 -4.51 5.21 21.57
CA TYR A 419 -3.38 4.61 20.86
C TYR A 419 -2.27 5.64 20.60
N LEU A 420 -2.61 6.79 20.00
CA LEU A 420 -1.64 7.82 19.61
C LEU A 420 -0.98 8.52 20.81
N VAL A 421 -1.73 8.78 21.88
CA VAL A 421 -1.28 9.57 23.02
C VAL A 421 -0.59 8.71 24.09
N TYR A 422 -1.06 7.49 24.34
CA TYR A 422 -0.57 6.67 25.45
C TYR A 422 0.17 5.42 24.97
N ILE A 423 -0.51 4.55 24.22
CA ILE A 423 -0.01 3.20 23.91
C ILE A 423 1.22 3.26 23.00
N ARG A 424 1.16 4.02 21.90
CA ARG A 424 2.25 4.12 20.94
C ARG A 424 3.52 4.69 21.61
N PRO A 425 3.50 5.82 22.33
CA PRO A 425 4.70 6.31 23.01
C PRO A 425 5.27 5.35 24.07
N VAL A 426 4.41 4.60 24.78
CA VAL A 426 4.84 3.55 25.72
C VAL A 426 5.55 2.41 24.98
N ALA A 427 4.97 1.89 23.91
CA ALA A 427 5.57 0.83 23.11
C ALA A 427 6.95 1.23 22.55
N TYR A 428 7.07 2.44 22.01
CA TYR A 428 8.36 2.97 21.53
C TYR A 428 9.35 3.21 22.67
N THR A 429 8.88 3.59 23.87
CA THR A 429 9.74 3.71 25.05
C THR A 429 10.26 2.36 25.50
N ILE A 430 9.42 1.32 25.51
CA ILE A 430 9.81 -0.06 25.83
C ILE A 430 10.83 -0.57 24.82
N LEU A 431 10.58 -0.39 23.53
CA LEU A 431 11.49 -0.75 22.44
C LEU A 431 12.89 -0.16 22.66
N ARG A 432 12.96 1.15 22.97
CA ARG A 432 14.22 1.84 23.24
C ARG A 432 14.88 1.43 24.55
N LYS A 433 14.13 1.24 25.63
CA LYS A 433 14.68 1.00 26.98
C LYS A 433 15.01 -0.46 27.26
N CYS A 434 14.20 -1.39 26.74
CA CYS A 434 14.35 -2.82 27.00
C CYS A 434 15.14 -3.55 25.89
N PHE A 435 15.07 -3.06 24.64
CA PHE A 435 15.67 -3.72 23.48
C PHE A 435 16.71 -2.86 22.74
N HIS A 436 16.98 -1.64 23.23
CA HIS A 436 17.98 -0.73 22.67
C HIS A 436 17.78 -0.44 21.17
N HIS A 437 16.54 -0.50 20.70
CA HIS A 437 16.18 -0.23 19.31
C HIS A 437 15.43 1.10 19.21
N GLU A 438 15.83 1.96 18.29
CA GLU A 438 15.09 3.19 17.95
C GLU A 438 14.43 3.00 16.58
N SER A 439 13.11 3.10 16.55
CA SER A 439 12.34 3.10 15.32
C SER A 439 12.13 4.53 14.83
N THR A 440 12.45 4.78 13.57
CA THR A 440 12.19 6.06 12.86
C THR A 440 10.89 5.99 12.05
N ASN A 441 10.12 4.91 12.17
CA ASN A 441 8.94 4.68 11.35
C ASN A 441 7.80 5.63 11.74
N THR A 442 7.38 6.47 10.78
CA THR A 442 6.29 7.43 10.95
C THR A 442 4.93 6.89 10.50
N LEU A 443 4.88 5.68 9.93
CA LEU A 443 3.63 5.02 9.58
C LEU A 443 2.80 4.75 10.83
N LEU A 444 1.49 4.99 10.71
CA LEU A 444 0.53 4.71 11.75
C LEU A 444 0.47 3.21 12.04
N PHE A 445 0.39 2.39 10.99
CA PHE A 445 0.31 0.93 11.05
C PHE A 445 1.66 0.29 10.76
N ALA A 446 2.51 0.21 11.79
CA ALA A 446 3.83 -0.41 11.70
C ALA A 446 4.03 -1.39 12.88
N PRO A 447 4.47 -2.64 12.62
CA PRO A 447 4.81 -3.58 13.67
C PRO A 447 6.05 -3.14 14.45
N LEU A 448 6.08 -3.47 15.73
CA LEU A 448 7.21 -3.22 16.63
C LEU A 448 7.82 -4.50 17.21
N SER A 449 7.07 -5.62 17.22
CA SER A 449 7.51 -6.89 17.82
C SER A 449 8.70 -7.55 17.10
N ARG A 450 8.90 -7.24 15.80
CA ARG A 450 9.88 -7.89 14.92
C ARG A 450 11.17 -7.08 14.67
N TYR A 451 11.44 -6.06 15.48
CA TYR A 451 12.70 -5.30 15.54
C TYR A 451 13.41 -5.00 14.20
N SER A 452 12.66 -4.66 13.15
CA SER A 452 13.23 -4.33 11.84
C SER A 452 13.05 -2.86 11.53
N ARG A 453 14.09 -2.26 10.96
CA ARG A 453 14.17 -0.82 10.66
C ARG A 453 13.11 -0.38 9.65
N ASP A 454 12.66 -1.28 8.78
CA ASP A 454 11.73 -1.01 7.68
C ASP A 454 10.53 -1.97 7.66
N SER A 455 10.11 -2.50 8.82
CA SER A 455 8.92 -3.36 8.84
C SER A 455 7.65 -2.54 8.59
N SER A 456 7.04 -2.78 7.43
CA SER A 456 5.67 -2.35 7.10
C SER A 456 4.79 -3.59 6.94
N TRP A 457 3.54 -3.49 7.37
CA TRP A 457 2.56 -4.52 7.00
C TRP A 457 2.19 -4.42 5.53
N LEU A 458 1.88 -5.57 4.94
CA LEU A 458 1.38 -5.69 3.57
C LEU A 458 -0.15 -5.80 3.58
N THR A 459 -0.78 -5.61 2.42
CA THR A 459 -2.23 -5.84 2.22
C THR A 459 -2.66 -7.23 2.71
N LYS A 460 -1.79 -8.24 2.57
CA LYS A 460 -1.99 -9.60 3.09
C LYS A 460 -2.28 -9.61 4.60
N THR A 461 -1.52 -8.85 5.40
CA THR A 461 -1.74 -8.75 6.86
C THR A 461 -3.11 -8.18 7.19
N PHE A 462 -3.60 -7.21 6.40
CA PHE A 462 -4.95 -6.71 6.55
C PHE A 462 -6.00 -7.78 6.18
N SER A 463 -5.84 -8.45 5.03
CA SER A 463 -6.77 -9.48 4.55
C SER A 463 -6.88 -10.63 5.58
N GLU A 464 -5.76 -11.08 6.14
CA GLU A 464 -5.73 -12.10 7.20
C GLU A 464 -6.48 -11.67 8.46
N GLU A 465 -6.26 -10.44 8.94
CA GLU A 465 -6.95 -9.92 10.12
C GLU A 465 -8.46 -9.76 9.88
N LEU A 466 -8.86 -9.27 8.70
CA LEU A 466 -10.27 -9.16 8.33
C LEU A 466 -10.93 -10.55 8.24
N LYS A 467 -10.25 -11.52 7.63
CA LYS A 467 -10.70 -12.93 7.58
C LYS A 467 -10.87 -13.48 9.00
N GLN A 468 -9.92 -13.25 9.90
CA GLN A 468 -10.00 -13.66 11.30
C GLN A 468 -11.20 -13.06 12.02
N ILE A 469 -11.45 -11.75 11.88
CA ILE A 469 -12.61 -11.09 12.48
C ILE A 469 -13.91 -11.65 11.90
N SER A 470 -13.98 -11.86 10.59
CA SER A 470 -15.17 -12.38 9.91
C SER A 470 -15.57 -13.77 10.38
N ARG A 471 -14.59 -14.65 10.68
CA ARG A 471 -14.83 -16.01 11.22
C ARG A 471 -15.52 -16.02 12.58
N ILE A 472 -15.33 -14.97 13.38
CA ILE A 472 -15.87 -14.89 14.74
C ILE A 472 -17.33 -14.40 14.72
N VAL A 473 -17.72 -13.64 13.71
CA VAL A 473 -19.06 -13.04 13.63
C VAL A 473 -20.11 -14.08 13.26
N PRO A 474 -21.14 -14.30 14.10
CA PRO A 474 -22.20 -15.24 13.79
C PRO A 474 -22.97 -14.88 12.52
N GLY A 475 -23.23 -15.89 11.68
CA GLY A 475 -24.02 -15.74 10.45
C GLY A 475 -23.23 -15.21 9.25
N ILE A 476 -21.90 -15.13 9.34
CA ILE A 476 -21.05 -14.98 8.16
C ILE A 476 -20.65 -16.39 7.68
N PRO A 477 -20.99 -16.77 6.43
CA PRO A 477 -20.85 -18.15 5.96
C PRO A 477 -19.42 -18.51 5.53
N CYS A 478 -18.57 -17.51 5.25
CA CYS A 478 -17.24 -17.69 4.71
C CYS A 478 -16.26 -16.63 5.22
N GLU A 479 -14.96 -16.87 5.07
CA GLU A 479 -13.96 -15.85 5.37
C GLU A 479 -14.08 -14.67 4.38
N ILE A 480 -14.23 -13.46 4.91
CA ILE A 480 -14.32 -12.26 4.08
C ILE A 480 -12.92 -11.68 3.93
N GLY A 481 -12.34 -11.81 2.73
CA GLY A 481 -11.13 -11.09 2.32
C GLY A 481 -11.40 -9.66 1.89
N VAL A 482 -10.36 -8.95 1.47
CA VAL A 482 -10.43 -7.53 1.09
C VAL A 482 -11.34 -7.33 -0.11
N GLN A 483 -11.09 -8.09 -1.17
CA GLN A 483 -11.80 -7.94 -2.43
C GLN A 483 -13.30 -8.18 -2.23
N LEU A 484 -13.65 -9.28 -1.57
CA LEU A 484 -15.05 -9.60 -1.27
C LEU A 484 -15.69 -8.52 -0.39
N TYR A 485 -15.02 -8.05 0.66
CA TYR A 485 -15.56 -6.96 1.49
C TYR A 485 -15.82 -5.70 0.67
N TRP A 486 -14.88 -5.30 -0.19
CA TRP A 486 -15.03 -4.11 -1.02
C TRP A 486 -16.25 -4.23 -1.95
N GLN A 487 -16.43 -5.38 -2.60
CA GLN A 487 -17.58 -5.61 -3.48
C GLN A 487 -18.91 -5.68 -2.70
N LEU A 488 -18.92 -6.31 -1.51
CA LEU A 488 -20.07 -6.28 -0.60
C LEU A 488 -20.40 -4.84 -0.18
N SER A 489 -19.39 -4.06 0.20
CA SER A 489 -19.55 -2.67 0.63
C SER A 489 -20.12 -1.80 -0.48
N ILE A 490 -19.69 -1.98 -1.74
CA ILE A 490 -20.28 -1.30 -2.89
C ILE A 490 -21.74 -1.70 -3.07
N ALA A 491 -22.04 -3.00 -3.11
CA ALA A 491 -23.41 -3.47 -3.29
C ALA A 491 -24.35 -2.92 -2.20
N ILE A 492 -23.89 -2.89 -0.94
CA ILE A 492 -24.61 -2.31 0.20
C ILE A 492 -24.76 -0.80 0.04
N THR A 493 -23.69 -0.09 -0.33
CA THR A 493 -23.71 1.37 -0.52
C THR A 493 -24.66 1.77 -1.65
N GLU A 494 -24.62 1.07 -2.78
CA GLU A 494 -25.52 1.34 -3.90
C GLU A 494 -26.99 1.16 -3.52
N LYS A 495 -27.28 0.19 -2.65
CA LYS A 495 -28.64 -0.07 -2.18
C LYS A 495 -29.11 0.94 -1.14
N TYR A 496 -28.32 1.16 -0.09
CA TYR A 496 -28.75 1.95 1.08
C TYR A 496 -28.42 3.45 0.98
N VAL A 497 -27.35 3.83 0.29
CA VAL A 497 -26.87 5.22 0.22
C VAL A 497 -27.40 5.93 -1.02
N ARG A 498 -27.55 5.26 -2.16
CA ARG A 498 -28.12 5.90 -3.38
C ARG A 498 -29.57 6.35 -3.16
N GLU A 499 -30.35 5.57 -2.41
CA GLU A 499 -31.70 5.95 -1.99
C GLU A 499 -31.70 7.15 -1.03
N ALA A 500 -30.75 7.21 -0.08
CA ALA A 500 -30.59 8.34 0.85
C ALA A 500 -30.05 9.62 0.18
N ALA A 501 -29.17 9.48 -0.83
CA ALA A 501 -28.54 10.57 -1.57
C ALA A 501 -29.47 11.21 -2.62
N SER A 502 -30.61 10.59 -2.93
CA SER A 502 -31.63 11.17 -3.82
C SER A 502 -32.20 12.52 -3.30
N GLY A 503 -32.00 12.83 -2.01
CA GLY A 503 -32.32 14.13 -1.40
C GLY A 503 -31.13 15.10 -1.27
N PHE A 504 -29.92 14.75 -1.70
CA PHE A 504 -28.72 15.58 -1.52
C PHE A 504 -28.40 16.39 -2.78
N ASN A 505 -28.85 17.64 -2.83
CA ASN A 505 -28.47 18.58 -3.87
C ASN A 505 -27.08 19.19 -3.57
N ARG A 506 -26.04 18.66 -4.22
CA ARG A 506 -24.64 19.11 -4.06
C ARG A 506 -24.38 20.58 -4.44
N PHE A 507 -25.37 21.28 -4.98
CA PHE A 507 -25.28 22.68 -5.40
C PHE A 507 -26.11 23.64 -4.55
N ASP A 508 -26.77 23.17 -3.48
CA ASP A 508 -27.56 24.02 -2.57
C ASP A 508 -26.73 24.76 -1.50
N ASP A 509 -25.41 24.87 -1.71
CA ASP A 509 -24.56 25.68 -0.85
C ASP A 509 -24.73 27.17 -1.22
N THR A 510 -25.65 27.85 -0.52
CA THR A 510 -25.89 29.30 -0.67
C THR A 510 -24.89 30.16 0.11
N SER A 511 -23.81 29.58 0.66
CA SER A 511 -22.77 30.31 1.38
C SER A 511 -21.69 30.94 0.49
N CYS A 512 -22.07 31.62 -0.59
CA CYS A 512 -21.16 32.49 -1.34
C CYS A 512 -21.39 33.97 -0.97
N PHE A 513 -20.52 34.51 -0.11
CA PHE A 513 -20.23 35.94 -0.15
C PHE A 513 -19.28 36.22 -1.34
N PRO A 514 -19.58 37.18 -2.23
CA PRO A 514 -18.76 37.44 -3.40
C PRO A 514 -17.47 38.16 -2.98
N GLY A 515 -16.31 37.49 -3.03
CA GLY A 515 -15.04 38.19 -2.82
C GLY A 515 -13.72 37.43 -2.68
N GLU A 516 -13.66 36.10 -2.52
CA GLU A 516 -12.36 35.41 -2.38
C GLU A 516 -12.18 34.26 -3.38
N ASN A 517 -11.28 34.45 -4.34
CA ASN A 517 -10.68 33.37 -5.11
C ASN A 517 -9.75 32.55 -4.19
N ARG A 518 -10.16 31.34 -3.81
CA ARG A 518 -9.25 30.30 -3.25
C ARG A 518 -9.14 29.11 -4.20
N PRO A 519 -7.97 28.43 -4.26
CA PRO A 519 -7.79 27.24 -5.09
C PRO A 519 -8.76 26.13 -4.64
N ARG A 520 -9.49 25.58 -5.62
CA ARG A 520 -10.44 24.47 -5.42
C ARG A 520 -9.67 23.18 -5.14
N HIS A 521 -9.35 22.92 -3.88
CA HIS A 521 -9.11 21.56 -3.40
C HIS A 521 -10.47 20.98 -3.01
N GLN A 522 -11.05 20.12 -3.85
CA GLN A 522 -12.27 19.39 -3.51
C GLN A 522 -11.92 18.29 -2.50
N ILE A 523 -12.12 18.57 -1.21
CA ILE A 523 -12.14 17.55 -0.16
C ILE A 523 -13.53 16.93 -0.19
N ARG A 524 -13.65 15.66 -0.58
CA ARG A 524 -14.88 14.89 -0.36
C ARG A 524 -14.85 14.35 1.06
N ALA A 525 -15.88 14.67 1.83
CA ALA A 525 -16.09 14.14 3.17
C ALA A 525 -17.19 13.07 3.10
N PHE A 526 -16.90 11.90 3.66
CA PHE A 526 -17.91 10.87 3.91
C PHE A 526 -18.16 10.81 5.43
N PRO A 527 -19.40 11.01 5.90
CA PRO A 527 -19.75 10.76 7.29
C PRO A 527 -19.70 9.23 7.56
N PRO A 528 -19.44 8.83 8.82
CA PRO A 528 -19.42 7.42 9.23
C PRO A 528 -20.78 6.72 9.10
#